data_AF-A0A452J5P0-F1
#
_entry.id   AF-A0A452J5P0-F1
#
_cell.length_a   1.000
_cell.length_b   1.000
_cell.length_c   1.000
_cell.angle_alpha   90.00
_cell.angle_beta   90.00
_cell.angle_gamma   90.00
#
_symmetry.space_group_name_H-M   'P 1'
#
loop_
_entity.id
_entity.type
_entity.pdbx_description
1 polymer ?
#
loop_
_entity_poly.entity_id
_entity_poly.type
_entity_poly.pdbx_seq_one_letter_code
_entity_poly.pdbx_strand_id
1 'polypeptide(L)' 'QLSIGKFQRAATTVYCATAPELEGLGGMYFNNCCRCLPSQEAQNEVTAAALWELSERLIQERIGRQSK' A
#
# COMPACT_ATOMS: atom_id res chain seq x y z
N GLN A 1 -26.61 -24.59 -0.82
CA GLN A 1 -25.62 -23.77 -0.08
C GLN A 1 -24.31 -23.78 -0.85
N LEU A 2 -24.06 -22.78 -1.69
CA LEU A 2 -22.72 -22.59 -2.25
C LEU A 2 -21.89 -21.85 -1.22
N SER A 3 -20.90 -22.54 -0.63
CA SER A 3 -19.93 -21.94 0.28
C SER A 3 -19.03 -20.98 -0.49
N ILE A 4 -19.40 -19.69 -0.46
CA ILE A 4 -18.60 -18.54 -0.88
C ILE A 4 -17.43 -18.42 0.11
N GLY A 5 -16.38 -19.21 -0.09
CA GLY A 5 -15.27 -19.37 0.86
C GLY A 5 -13.91 -18.84 0.38
N LYS A 6 -13.86 -17.88 -0.56
CA LYS A 6 -12.58 -17.40 -1.14
C LYS A 6 -12.43 -15.89 -1.37
N PHE A 7 -13.40 -15.04 -1.01
CA PHE A 7 -13.36 -13.62 -1.40
C PHE A 7 -12.82 -12.65 -0.33
N GLN A 8 -12.63 -13.08 0.92
CA GLN A 8 -12.27 -12.13 2.00
C GLN A 8 -10.85 -11.55 1.91
N ARG A 9 -9.87 -12.27 1.33
CA ARG A 9 -8.45 -11.80 1.36
C ARG A 9 -8.17 -10.64 0.41
N ALA A 10 -8.84 -10.59 -0.74
CA ALA A 10 -8.61 -9.56 -1.76
C ALA A 10 -9.75 -8.52 -1.84
N ALA A 11 -10.80 -8.68 -1.02
CA ALA A 11 -11.98 -7.81 -1.07
C ALA A 11 -11.63 -6.33 -0.95
N THR A 12 -10.76 -5.96 0.00
CA THR A 12 -10.34 -4.57 0.20
C THR A 12 -9.60 -4.03 -1.03
N THR A 13 -8.68 -4.80 -1.62
CA THR A 13 -7.93 -4.37 -2.82
C THR A 13 -8.86 -4.18 -4.01
N VAL A 14 -9.80 -5.11 -4.22
CA VAL A 14 -10.79 -5.00 -5.30
C VAL A 14 -11.69 -3.79 -5.08
N TYR A 15 -12.19 -3.58 -3.86
CA TYR A 15 -12.98 -2.41 -3.50
C TYR A 15 -12.22 -1.10 -3.78
N CYS A 16 -10.96 -0.98 -3.35
CA CYS A 16 -10.15 0.21 -3.62
C CYS A 16 -9.90 0.44 -5.13
N ALA A 17 -9.86 -0.62 -5.93
CA ALA A 17 -9.60 -0.53 -7.36
C ALA A 17 -10.86 -0.25 -8.19
N THR A 18 -12.05 -0.61 -7.70
CA THR A 18 -13.28 -0.59 -8.51
C THR A 18 -14.41 0.29 -7.95
N ALA A 19 -14.35 0.73 -6.70
CA ALA A 19 -15.41 1.54 -6.11
C ALA A 19 -15.44 2.94 -6.75
N PRO A 20 -16.53 3.34 -7.43
CA PRO A 20 -16.65 4.64 -8.08
C PRO A 20 -16.53 5.80 -7.08
N GLU A 21 -16.94 5.59 -5.83
CA GLU A 21 -16.80 6.58 -4.75
C GLU A 21 -15.34 6.91 -4.38
N LEU A 22 -14.37 6.13 -4.86
CA LEU A 22 -12.94 6.35 -4.65
C LEU A 22 -12.24 6.94 -5.89
N GLU A 23 -12.98 7.20 -6.98
CA GLU A 23 -12.42 7.88 -8.14
C GLU A 23 -11.88 9.26 -7.74
N GLY A 24 -10.60 9.51 -8.06
CA GLY A 24 -9.90 10.75 -7.70
C GLY A 24 -9.46 10.88 -6.25
N LEU A 25 -9.76 9.89 -5.38
CA LEU A 25 -9.32 9.87 -3.99
C LEU A 25 -8.12 8.93 -3.82
N GLY A 26 -6.98 9.49 -3.37
CA GLY A 26 -5.74 8.76 -3.11
C GLY A 26 -5.23 8.94 -1.67
N GLY A 27 -4.23 8.15 -1.28
CA GLY A 27 -3.51 8.30 -0.01
C GLY A 27 -4.25 7.82 1.24
N MET A 28 -5.34 7.06 1.07
CA MET A 28 -6.14 6.55 2.19
C MET A 28 -5.79 5.11 2.53
N TYR A 29 -5.84 4.78 3.82
CA TYR A 29 -5.66 3.42 4.31
C TYR A 29 -7.01 2.73 4.51
N PHE A 30 -7.15 1.51 4.00
CA PHE A 30 -8.36 0.71 4.12
C PHE A 30 -8.06 -0.64 4.78
N ASN A 31 -8.90 -1.03 5.73
CA ASN A 31 -8.88 -2.35 6.36
C ASN A 31 -10.30 -2.93 6.33
N ASN A 32 -10.45 -4.18 5.87
CA ASN A 32 -11.74 -4.86 5.75
C ASN A 32 -12.81 -4.03 4.97
N CYS A 33 -12.42 -3.44 3.84
CA CYS A 33 -13.24 -2.53 3.02
C CYS A 33 -13.70 -1.23 3.73
N CYS A 34 -13.14 -0.90 4.88
CA CYS A 34 -13.45 0.32 5.62
C CYS A 34 -12.23 1.26 5.63
N ARG A 35 -12.47 2.56 5.46
CA ARG A 35 -11.44 3.58 5.64
C ARG A 35 -11.04 3.61 7.12
N CYS A 36 -9.74 3.49 7.39
CA CYS A 36 -9.20 3.48 8.73
C CYS A 36 -8.01 4.44 8.85
N LEU A 37 -7.79 4.96 10.05
CA LEU A 37 -6.56 5.69 10.34
C LEU A 37 -5.41 4.68 10.45
N PRO A 38 -4.30 4.87 9.73
CA PRO A 38 -3.11 4.02 9.88
C PRO A 38 -2.40 4.28 11.22
N SER A 39 -1.38 3.50 11.57
CA SER A 39 -0.63 3.70 12.82
C SER A 39 0.08 5.06 12.86
N GLN A 40 0.52 5.52 14.03
CA GLN A 40 1.21 6.81 14.15
C GLN A 40 2.51 6.83 13.36
N GLU A 41 3.25 5.72 13.36
CA GLU A 41 4.49 5.56 12.61
C GLU A 41 4.26 5.68 11.11
N ALA A 42 3.14 5.13 10.62
CA ALA A 42 2.76 5.19 9.22
C ALA A 42 2.29 6.59 8.77
N GLN A 43 2.03 7.51 9.72
CA GLN A 43 1.67 8.90 9.46
C GLN A 43 2.87 9.85 9.58
N ASN A 44 4.04 9.36 9.97
CA ASN A 44 5.22 10.20 10.17
C ASN A 44 5.90 10.50 8.82
N GLU A 45 5.68 11.72 8.31
CA GLU A 45 6.24 12.19 7.05
C GLU A 45 7.77 12.21 7.02
N VAL A 46 8.42 12.54 8.16
CA VAL A 46 9.89 12.57 8.27
C VAL A 46 10.45 11.16 8.09
N THR A 47 9.85 10.19 8.77
CA THR A 47 10.24 8.77 8.63
C THR A 47 9.98 8.26 7.23
N ALA A 48 8.86 8.65 6.60
CA ALA A 48 8.53 8.26 5.23
C ALA A 48 9.56 8.78 4.22
N ALA A 49 9.98 10.05 4.34
CA ALA A 49 11.01 10.63 3.48
C ALA A 49 12.37 9.93 3.67
N ALA A 50 12.80 9.73 4.93
CA ALA A 50 14.06 9.03 5.22
C ALA A 50 14.05 7.58 4.72
N LEU A 51 12.91 6.89 4.79
CA LEU A 51 12.75 5.53 4.28
C LEU A 51 12.87 5.50 2.76
N TRP A 52 12.25 6.46 2.05
CA TRP A 52 12.34 6.56 0.59
C TRP A 52 13.80 6.70 0.12
N GLU A 53 14.52 7.66 0.70
CA GLU A 53 15.93 7.90 0.38
C GLU A 53 16.83 6.67 0.65
N LEU A 54 16.57 5.96 1.76
CA LEU A 54 17.27 4.72 2.07
C LEU A 54 16.97 3.64 1.03
N SER A 55 15.70 3.45 0.67
CA SER A 55 15.28 2.46 -0.33
C SER A 55 15.90 2.72 -1.70
N GLU A 56 15.90 3.98 -2.17
CA GLU A 56 16.54 4.35 -3.43
C GLU A 56 18.03 4.05 -3.44
N ARG A 57 18.74 4.40 -2.36
CA ARG A 57 20.18 4.08 -2.23
C ARG A 57 20.44 2.58 -2.29
N LEU A 58 19.65 1.78 -1.57
CA LEU A 58 19.79 0.31 -1.57
C LEU A 58 19.55 -0.30 -2.95
N ILE A 59 18.54 0.19 -3.67
CA ILE A 59 18.23 -0.25 -5.04
C ILE A 59 19.40 0.13 -5.96
N GLN A 60 19.87 1.37 -5.90
CA GLN A 60 20.96 1.85 -6.75
C GLN A 60 22.26 1.08 -6.50
N GLU A 61 22.59 0.79 -5.25
CA GLU A 61 23.72 -0.07 -4.91
C GLU A 61 23.60 -1.47 -5.49
N ARG A 62 22.39 -2.05 -5.49
CA ARG A 62 22.18 -3.41 -5.97
C ARG A 62 22.18 -3.50 -7.48
N ILE A 63 21.59 -2.52 -8.17
CA ILE A 63 21.60 -2.43 -9.64
C ILE A 63 23.00 -2.09 -10.14
N GLY A 64 23.70 -1.14 -9.50
CA GLY A 64 25.07 -0.76 -9.85
C GLY A 64 26.09 -1.90 -9.69
N ARG A 65 25.84 -2.86 -8.77
CA ARG A 65 26.65 -4.09 -8.62
C ARG A 65 26.42 -5.13 -9.72
N GLN A 66 25.29 -5.11 -10.44
CA GLN A 66 24.96 -6.11 -11.48
C GLN A 66 25.46 -5.73 -12.89
N SER A 67 26.10 -4.57 -13.04
CA SER A 67 26.57 -4.05 -14.33
C SER A 67 28.11 -4.14 -14.50
N LYS A 68 28.78 -5.02 -13.74
CA LYS A 68 30.20 -5.33 -13.90
C LYS A 68 30.43 -6.81 -14.09
#